data_AF-A0A7K3XNZ9-F1
#
_entry.id   AF-A0A7K3XNZ9-F1
#
_cell.length_a   1.000
_cell.length_b   1.000
_cell.length_c   1.000
_cell.angle_alpha   90.00
_cell.angle_beta   90.00
_cell.angle_gamma   90.00
#
_symmetry.space_group_name_H-M   'P 1'
#
loop_
_entity.id
_entity.type
_entity.pdbx_description
1 polymer ?
#
loop_
_entity_poly.entity_id
_entity_poly.type
_entity_poly.pdbx_seq_one_letter_code
_entity_poly.pdbx_strand_id
1 'polypeptide(L)' 'MDTIQIELKNKNALSILKSLEKAKMIKLLNSKKQVKTSLLNLKGSITPERVIELSNEIEKSRNEWDERIS' A
#
# COMPACT_ATOMS: atom_id res chain seq x y z
N MET A 1 5.85 -27.66 0.59
CA MET A 1 5.99 -26.82 1.79
C MET A 1 4.58 -26.58 2.28
N ASP A 2 4.23 -27.17 3.41
CA ASP A 2 2.86 -27.13 3.92
C ASP A 2 2.74 -25.98 4.93
N THR A 3 1.67 -25.19 4.82
CA THR A 3 1.46 -24.01 5.65
C THR A 3 0.21 -24.21 6.50
N ILE A 4 0.34 -23.99 7.80
CA ILE A 4 -0.77 -24.09 8.75
C ILE A 4 -1.07 -22.70 9.28
N GLN A 5 -2.33 -22.28 9.16
CA GLN A 5 -2.83 -21.06 9.78
C GLN A 5 -3.40 -21.36 11.16
N ILE A 6 -2.96 -20.61 12.17
CA ILE A 6 -3.36 -20.82 13.57
C ILE A 6 -3.90 -19.51 14.12
N GLU A 7 -5.09 -19.54 14.72
CA GLU A 7 -5.65 -18.42 15.47
C GLU A 7 -5.15 -18.45 16.92
N LEU A 8 -4.54 -17.36 17.38
CA LEU A 8 -4.02 -17.27 18.75
C LEU A 8 -5.04 -16.61 19.67
N LYS A 9 -5.62 -17.39 20.57
CA LYS A 9 -6.56 -16.90 21.61
C LYS A 9 -5.86 -16.44 22.90
N ASN A 10 -4.58 -16.77 23.07
CA ASN A 10 -3.78 -16.46 24.26
C ASN A 10 -2.64 -15.48 23.91
N LYS A 11 -2.51 -14.41 24.70
CA LYS A 11 -1.47 -13.38 24.55
C LYS A 11 -0.04 -13.94 24.63
N ASN A 12 0.18 -15.01 25.39
CA ASN A 12 1.49 -15.62 25.57
C ASN A 12 1.92 -16.55 24.41
N ALA A 13 0.96 -17.04 23.62
CA ALA A 13 1.23 -17.99 22.55
C ALA A 13 2.12 -17.40 21.44
N LEU A 14 1.99 -16.09 21.17
CA LEU A 14 2.84 -15.39 20.20
C LEU A 14 4.31 -15.39 20.61
N SER A 15 4.62 -15.31 21.91
CA SER A 15 5.99 -15.33 22.42
C SER A 15 6.68 -16.68 22.17
N ILE A 16 5.93 -17.77 22.36
CA ILE A 16 6.39 -19.13 22.10
C ILE A 16 6.69 -19.30 20.61
N LEU A 17 5.78 -18.87 19.72
CA LEU A 17 5.98 -18.96 18.28
C LEU A 17 7.21 -18.16 17.81
N LYS A 18 7.43 -16.95 18.34
CA LYS A 18 8.65 -16.17 18.06
C LYS A 18 9.93 -16.89 18.52
N SER A 19 9.86 -17.61 19.63
CA SER A 19 10.99 -18.38 20.15
C SER A 19 11.30 -19.59 19.24
N LEU A 20 10.26 -20.26 18.75
CA LEU A 20 10.39 -21.36 17.77
C LEU A 20 10.96 -20.88 16.42
N GLU A 21 10.59 -19.67 15.98
CA GLU A 21 11.19 -19.05 14.79
C GLU A 21 12.67 -18.73 14.99
N LYS A 22 13.05 -18.20 16.16
CA LYS A 22 14.48 -18.00 16.50
C LYS A 22 15.26 -19.30 16.52
N ALA A 23 14.63 -20.39 16.96
CA ALA A 23 15.20 -21.74 16.92
C ALA A 23 15.18 -22.37 15.51
N LYS A 24 14.72 -21.64 14.48
CA LYS A 24 14.61 -22.08 13.08
C LYS A 24 13.71 -23.31 12.87
N MET A 25 12.79 -23.58 13.81
CA MET A 25 11.85 -24.70 13.71
C MET A 25 10.66 -24.37 12.82
N ILE A 26 10.21 -23.11 12.85
CA ILE A 26 9.11 -22.60 12.03
C ILE A 26 9.49 -21.26 11.41
N LYS A 27 8.73 -20.83 10.41
CA LYS A 27 8.82 -19.48 9.84
C LYS A 27 7.47 -18.79 10.03
N LEU A 28 7.43 -17.66 10.74
CA LEU A 28 6.20 -16.91 10.88
C LEU A 28 6.00 -16.05 9.63
N LEU A 29 4.92 -16.32 8.90
CA LEU A 29 4.51 -15.50 7.77
C LEU A 29 3.76 -14.28 8.28
N ASN A 30 4.49 -13.21 8.60
CA ASN A 30 3.86 -11.91 8.85
C ASN A 30 3.45 -11.30 7.52
N SER A 31 2.15 -11.14 7.29
CA SER A 31 1.68 -10.10 6.38
C SER A 31 2.06 -8.76 7.02
N LYS A 32 3.18 -8.16 6.58
CA LYS A 32 3.44 -6.77 6.90
C LYS A 32 2.19 -6.02 6.47
N LYS A 33 1.43 -5.46 7.41
CA LYS A 33 0.45 -4.42 7.09
C LYS A 33 1.24 -3.42 6.26
N GLN A 34 0.90 -3.29 4.98
CA GLN A 34 1.44 -2.23 4.15
C GLN A 34 1.28 -0.96 4.98
N VAL A 35 2.40 -0.30 5.25
CA VAL A 35 2.38 1.02 5.86
C VAL A 35 1.47 1.82 4.94
N LYS A 36 0.27 2.17 5.42
CA LYS A 36 -0.60 3.08 4.69
C LYS A 36 0.25 4.33 4.51
N THR A 37 0.78 4.55 3.31
CA THR A 37 1.50 5.77 2.97
C THR A 37 0.53 6.90 3.25
N SER A 38 0.82 7.65 4.32
CA SER A 38 -0.01 8.78 4.70
C SER A 38 -0.05 9.74 3.51
N LEU A 39 -1.23 10.21 3.14
CA LEU A 39 -1.39 11.19 2.05
C LEU A 39 -0.56 12.47 2.31
N LEU A 40 -0.19 12.73 3.56
CA LEU A 40 0.73 13.79 3.96
C LEU A 40 2.11 13.64 3.29
N ASN A 41 2.57 12.42 3.02
CA ASN A 41 3.85 12.15 2.37
C ASN A 41 3.83 12.43 0.86
N LEU A 42 2.64 12.67 0.28
CA LEU A 42 2.48 12.99 -1.14
C LEU A 42 2.45 14.50 -1.39
N LYS A 43 2.42 15.34 -0.34
CA LYS A 43 2.42 16.80 -0.47
C LYS A 43 3.77 17.26 -1.05
N GLY A 44 3.74 17.89 -2.23
CA GLY A 44 4.95 18.34 -2.93
C GLY A 44 5.65 17.27 -3.77
N SER A 45 5.02 16.09 -3.97
CA SER A 45 5.55 15.03 -4.83
C SER A 45 5.49 15.35 -6.34
N ILE A 46 4.77 16.40 -6.73
CA ILE A 46 4.63 16.87 -8.11
C ILE A 46 5.24 18.26 -8.20
N THR A 47 6.10 18.50 -9.20
CA THR A 47 6.70 19.82 -9.42
C THR A 47 5.67 20.79 -10.00
N PRO A 48 5.81 22.11 -9.77
CA PRO A 48 4.88 23.11 -10.31
C PRO A 48 4.69 23.03 -11.83
N GLU A 49 5.76 22.73 -12.58
CA GLU A 49 5.73 22.61 -14.03
C GLU A 49 4.86 21.43 -14.46
N ARG A 50 4.98 20.29 -13.76
CA ARG A 50 4.18 19.10 -14.02
C ARG A 50 2.71 19.30 -13.68
N VAL A 51 2.39 20.14 -12.69
CA VAL A 51 1.00 20.52 -12.38
C VAL A 51 0.38 21.29 -13.56
N ILE A 52 1.11 22.27 -14.10
CA ILE A 52 0.63 23.09 -15.23
C ILE A 52 0.39 22.22 -16.46
N GLU A 53 1.33 21.31 -16.77
CA GLU A 53 1.20 20.39 -17.89
C GLU A 53 -0.06 19.51 -17.78
N LEU A 54 -0.29 18.93 -16.60
CA LEU A 54 -1.46 18.10 -16.34
C LEU A 54 -2.77 18.90 -16.43
N SER A 55 -2.77 20.15 -15.94
CA SER A 55 -3.94 21.03 -16.08
C SER A 55 -4.28 21.29 -17.54
N ASN A 56 -3.28 21.58 -18.37
CA ASN A 56 -3.48 21.80 -19.80
C ASN A 56 -3.98 20.54 -20.52
N GLU A 57 -3.47 19.37 -20.15
CA GLU A 57 -3.91 18.09 -20.72
C GLU A 57 -5.38 17.79 -20.38
N ILE A 58 -5.79 18.06 -19.13
CA ILE A 58 -7.17 17.92 -18.69
C ILE A 58 -8.09 18.88 -19.46
N GLU A 59 -7.68 20.14 -19.61
CA GLU A 59 -8.46 21.15 -20.32
C GLU A 59 -8.63 20.81 -21.79
N LYS A 60 -7.55 20.38 -22.45
CA LYS A 60 -7.60 19.88 -23.83
C LYS A 60 -8.56 18.70 -23.96
N SER A 61 -8.47 17.73 -23.05
CA SER A 61 -9.38 16.58 -23.06
C SER A 61 -10.84 17.02 -22.93
N ARG A 62 -11.16 17.94 -22.01
CA ARG A 62 -12.53 18.45 -21.86
C ARG A 62 -13.06 19.08 -23.13
N ASN A 63 -12.27 19.93 -23.78
CA ASN A 63 -12.66 20.56 -25.04
C ASN A 63 -12.92 19.52 -26.14
N GLU A 64 -12.08 18.48 -26.23
CA GLU A 64 -12.30 17.37 -27.17
C GLU A 64 -13.58 16.58 -26.88
N TRP A 65 -13.99 16.46 -25.61
CA TRP A 65 -15.28 15.85 -25.23
C TRP A 65 -16.46 16.77 -25.57
N ASP A 66 -16.34 18.08 -25.32
CA ASP A 66 -17.39 19.06 -25.63
C ASP A 66 -17.64 19.15 -27.15
N GLU A 67 -16.59 19.11 -27.97
CA GLU A 67 -16.69 19.06 -29.43
C GLU A 67 -17.36 17.78 -29.96
N ARG A 68 -17.35 16.69 -29.19
CA ARG A 68 -17.96 15.40 -29.57
C ARG A 68 -19.42 15.27 -29.16
N ILE A 69 -19.85 16.07 -28.19
CA ILE A 69 -21.21 16.05 -27.65
C ILE A 69 -22.05 17.23 -28.18
N SER A 70 -21.42 18.28 -28.71
CA SER A 70 -22.08 19.37 -29.45
C SER A 70 -22.37 19.02 -30.91
#